data_AF-A0A496L7P8-F1
#
_entry.id   AF-A0A496L7P8-F1
#
_cell.length_a   1.000
_cell.length_b   1.000
_cell.length_c   1.000
_cell.angle_alpha   90.00
_cell.angle_beta   90.00
_cell.angle_gamma   90.00
#
_symmetry.space_group_name_H-M   'P 1'
#
loop_
_entity.id
_entity.type
_entity.pdbx_description
1 polymer ?
#
loop_
_entity_poly.entity_id
_entity_poly.type
_entity_poly.pdbx_seq_one_letter_code
_entity_poly.pdbx_strand_id
1 'polypeptide(L)'
;MNEILKYFPTLTEQQTRRFAALFNLYADWNTKINVISRKDIENLYLHHVLHSLAIAKILHFKKGTSIIDVGTGGGFPSIPLAITFPECTFCLLDSVAKKIKVAQEVVSALNLRNCTFSHSRIEDEKRTFDFVVSRAAMSLTDLVRLSSKNIATTQQNALPNGIICLKGGDLHAEIQPYKNIVSVYNLSDFFEEDYFSTKKAIYLPIDNSRKKV
;
A
#
# COMPACT_ATOMS: atom_id res chain seq x y z
N MET A 1 8.15 -15.18 8.41
CA MET A 1 6.78 -15.38 8.95
C MET A 1 6.68 -14.93 10.39
N ASN A 2 7.66 -15.28 11.24
CA ASN A 2 7.72 -14.85 12.64
C ASN A 2 7.64 -13.32 12.81
N GLU A 3 8.26 -12.58 11.89
CA GLU A 3 8.25 -11.12 11.86
C GLU A 3 6.84 -10.54 11.73
N ILE A 4 5.95 -11.19 10.98
CA ILE A 4 4.57 -10.73 10.83
C ILE A 4 3.75 -11.12 12.07
N LEU A 5 3.86 -12.36 12.52
CA LEU A 5 3.08 -12.87 13.65
C LEU A 5 3.40 -12.14 14.97
N LYS A 6 4.63 -11.63 15.13
CA LYS A 6 5.02 -10.76 16.24
C LYS A 6 4.10 -9.56 16.39
N TYR A 7 3.70 -8.92 15.28
CA TYR A 7 2.90 -7.70 15.29
C TYR A 7 1.43 -7.89 14.90
N PHE A 8 1.10 -9.02 14.27
CA PHE A 8 -0.24 -9.40 13.84
C PHE A 8 -0.55 -10.82 14.34
N PRO A 9 -0.77 -11.01 15.65
CA PRO A 9 -0.91 -12.35 16.24
C PRO A 9 -2.27 -13.01 15.94
N THR A 10 -3.26 -12.25 15.48
CA THR A 10 -4.65 -12.69 15.27
C THR A 10 -4.97 -13.03 13.81
N LEU A 11 -3.96 -13.35 12.99
CA LEU A 11 -4.18 -13.76 11.60
C LEU A 11 -4.92 -15.11 11.53
N THR A 12 -5.90 -15.17 10.63
CA THR A 12 -6.59 -16.44 10.33
C THR A 12 -5.64 -17.44 9.67
N GLU A 13 -5.97 -18.73 9.72
CA GLU A 13 -5.19 -19.78 9.04
C GLU A 13 -5.01 -19.49 7.55
N GLN A 14 -6.07 -19.00 6.88
CA GLN A 14 -6.00 -18.64 5.46
C GLN A 14 -5.04 -17.48 5.20
N GLN A 15 -5.04 -16.45 6.05
CA GLN A 15 -4.11 -15.34 5.94
C GLN A 15 -2.68 -15.79 6.18
N THR A 16 -2.43 -16.59 7.22
CA THR A 16 -1.12 -17.16 7.52
C THR A 16 -0.58 -17.99 6.36
N ARG A 17 -1.39 -18.86 5.75
CA ARG A 17 -1.00 -19.63 4.55
C ARG A 17 -0.64 -18.72 3.37
N ARG A 18 -1.45 -17.69 3.11
CA ARG A 18 -1.20 -16.74 2.02
C ARG A 18 0.09 -15.94 2.25
N PHE A 19 0.33 -15.47 3.47
CA PHE A 19 1.58 -14.79 3.80
C PHE A 19 2.79 -15.72 3.65
N ALA A 20 2.72 -16.95 4.16
CA ALA A 20 3.80 -17.93 4.06
C ALA A 20 4.17 -18.27 2.61
N ALA A 21 3.21 -18.22 1.68
CA ALA A 21 3.44 -18.47 0.27
C ALA A 21 4.18 -17.31 -0.45
N LEU A 22 4.16 -16.09 0.09
CA LEU A 22 4.69 -14.91 -0.61
C LEU A 22 6.17 -15.04 -0.98
N PHE A 23 7.01 -15.60 -0.09
CA PHE A 23 8.43 -15.72 -0.35
C PHE A 23 8.72 -16.53 -1.60
N ASN A 24 8.20 -17.75 -1.69
CA ASN A 24 8.45 -18.63 -2.83
C ASN A 24 7.88 -18.03 -4.13
N LEU A 25 6.70 -17.40 -4.07
CA LEU A 25 6.09 -16.75 -5.22
C LEU A 25 6.96 -15.59 -5.74
N TYR A 26 7.39 -14.69 -4.86
CA TYR A 26 8.23 -13.57 -5.26
C TYR A 26 9.63 -14.02 -5.64
N ALA A 27 10.22 -15.01 -4.98
CA ALA A 27 11.53 -15.54 -5.35
C ALA A 27 11.52 -16.10 -6.78
N ASP A 28 10.53 -16.93 -7.12
CA ASP A 28 10.35 -17.47 -8.48
C ASP A 28 10.15 -16.34 -9.51
N TRP A 29 9.24 -15.40 -9.23
CA TRP A 29 9.02 -14.27 -10.14
C TRP A 29 10.25 -13.38 -10.28
N ASN A 30 11.06 -13.19 -9.23
CA ASN A 30 12.26 -12.36 -9.28
C ASN A 30 13.36 -12.97 -10.16
N THR A 31 13.33 -14.29 -10.42
CA THR A 31 14.21 -14.93 -11.41
C THR A 31 13.85 -14.55 -12.85
N LYS A 32 12.57 -14.19 -13.10
CA LYS A 32 12.00 -13.89 -14.43
C LYS A 32 11.94 -12.39 -14.70
N ILE A 33 11.49 -11.63 -13.69
CA ILE A 33 11.26 -10.20 -13.74
C ILE A 33 11.80 -9.61 -12.44
N ASN A 34 12.84 -8.79 -12.51
CA ASN A 34 13.45 -8.13 -11.36
C ASN A 34 12.50 -7.07 -10.77
N VAL A 35 11.56 -7.51 -9.93
CA VAL A 35 10.53 -6.68 -9.30
C VAL A 35 10.97 -6.22 -7.91
N ILE A 36 11.78 -7.03 -7.24
CA ILE A 36 12.37 -6.73 -5.93
C ILE A 36 13.88 -6.77 -6.08
N SER A 37 14.57 -5.80 -5.48
CA SER A 37 16.03 -5.73 -5.56
C SER A 37 16.64 -7.06 -5.07
N ARG A 38 17.71 -7.52 -5.71
CA ARG A 38 18.39 -8.78 -5.31
C ARG A 38 18.86 -8.76 -3.85
N LYS A 39 19.15 -7.57 -3.30
CA LYS A 39 19.56 -7.39 -1.91
C LYS A 39 18.38 -7.46 -0.93
N ASP A 40 17.17 -7.20 -1.38
CA ASP A 40 15.96 -7.14 -0.55
C ASP A 40 15.08 -8.38 -0.61
N ILE A 41 15.24 -9.25 -1.60
CA ILE A 41 14.38 -10.44 -1.72
C ILE A 41 14.47 -11.36 -0.49
N GLU A 42 15.67 -11.53 0.07
CA GLU A 42 15.88 -12.27 1.33
C GLU A 42 15.18 -11.61 2.52
N ASN A 43 14.98 -10.29 2.46
CA ASN A 43 14.30 -9.50 3.48
C ASN A 43 12.83 -9.21 3.11
N LEU A 44 12.22 -10.00 2.22
CA LEU A 44 10.86 -9.77 1.70
C LEU A 44 9.86 -9.47 2.83
N TYR A 45 9.85 -10.31 3.86
CA TYR A 45 8.88 -10.18 4.95
C TYR A 45 9.06 -8.87 5.71
N LEU A 46 10.28 -8.50 6.06
CA LEU A 46 10.56 -7.29 6.83
C LEU A 46 10.41 -6.02 5.96
N HIS A 47 11.14 -5.97 4.85
CA HIS A 47 11.28 -4.76 4.04
C HIS A 47 10.05 -4.47 3.17
N HIS A 48 9.28 -5.50 2.82
CA HIS A 48 8.15 -5.35 1.92
C HIS A 48 6.81 -5.69 2.54
N VAL A 49 6.67 -6.86 3.17
CA VAL A 49 5.36 -7.28 3.70
C VAL A 49 5.01 -6.48 4.95
N LEU A 50 5.85 -6.52 5.98
CA LEU A 50 5.61 -5.84 7.25
C LEU A 50 5.56 -4.32 7.09
N HIS A 51 6.44 -3.76 6.26
CA HIS A 51 6.36 -2.35 5.87
C HIS A 51 5.01 -1.99 5.24
N SER A 52 4.45 -2.84 4.37
CA SER A 52 3.11 -2.60 3.80
C SER A 52 2.01 -2.67 4.86
N LEU A 53 2.14 -3.60 5.81
CA LEU A 53 1.21 -3.77 6.93
C LEU A 53 1.27 -2.63 7.96
N ALA A 54 2.26 -1.74 7.90
CA ALA A 54 2.27 -0.51 8.68
C ALA A 54 0.97 0.30 8.54
N ILE A 55 0.36 0.29 7.34
CA ILE A 55 -0.92 0.96 7.09
C ILE A 55 -2.03 0.38 7.99
N ALA A 56 -2.01 -0.93 8.24
CA ALA A 56 -2.98 -1.60 9.11
C ALA A 56 -2.82 -1.25 10.60
N LYS A 57 -1.68 -0.67 11.01
CA LYS A 57 -1.48 -0.12 12.37
C LYS A 57 -2.07 1.28 12.54
N ILE A 58 -2.26 2.00 11.44
CA ILE A 58 -2.78 3.38 11.43
C ILE A 58 -4.30 3.37 11.25
N LEU A 59 -4.78 2.53 10.32
CA LEU A 59 -6.19 2.46 9.97
C LEU A 59 -6.62 1.01 9.77
N HIS A 60 -7.64 0.61 10.51
CA HIS A 60 -8.40 -0.60 10.23
C HIS A 60 -9.50 -0.25 9.22
N PHE A 61 -9.36 -0.71 7.97
CA PHE A 61 -10.35 -0.41 6.93
C PHE A 61 -11.69 -1.09 7.24
N LYS A 62 -12.78 -0.34 7.06
CA LYS A 62 -14.13 -0.89 7.17
C LYS A 62 -14.42 -1.81 5.98
N LYS A 63 -15.22 -2.86 6.20
CA LYS A 63 -15.79 -3.69 5.13
C LYS A 63 -16.36 -2.81 4.01
N GLY A 64 -16.04 -3.16 2.76
CA GLY A 64 -16.46 -2.41 1.58
C GLY A 64 -15.57 -1.23 1.23
N THR A 65 -14.48 -0.98 1.98
CA THR A 65 -13.51 0.07 1.62
C THR A 65 -12.85 -0.26 0.29
N SER A 66 -12.76 0.75 -0.57
CA SER A 66 -12.08 0.67 -1.86
C SER A 66 -10.77 1.44 -1.83
N ILE A 67 -9.69 0.81 -2.28
CA ILE A 67 -8.33 1.35 -2.22
C ILE A 67 -7.71 1.27 -3.61
N ILE A 68 -7.01 2.32 -4.03
CA ILE A 68 -6.12 2.29 -5.19
C ILE A 68 -4.67 2.44 -4.76
N ASP A 69 -3.79 1.63 -5.34
CA ASP A 69 -2.36 1.63 -5.07
C ASP A 69 -1.59 2.15 -6.28
N VAL A 70 -1.05 3.36 -6.14
CA VAL A 70 -0.39 4.10 -7.21
C VAL A 70 1.08 3.74 -7.24
N GLY A 71 1.51 3.09 -8.33
CA GLY A 71 2.86 2.56 -8.48
C GLY A 71 3.06 1.29 -7.67
N THR A 72 2.06 0.39 -7.70
CA THR A 72 2.02 -0.85 -6.90
C THR A 72 3.24 -1.75 -7.12
N GLY A 73 3.92 -1.61 -8.27
CA GLY A 73 5.04 -2.44 -8.66
C GLY A 73 4.69 -3.92 -8.61
N GLY A 74 5.38 -4.66 -7.75
CA GLY A 74 5.11 -6.09 -7.51
C GLY A 74 3.83 -6.39 -6.73
N GLY A 75 3.01 -5.39 -6.43
CA GLY A 75 1.81 -5.53 -5.63
C GLY A 75 1.97 -5.06 -4.19
N PHE A 76 2.86 -4.09 -3.91
CA PHE A 76 3.06 -3.55 -2.57
C PHE A 76 2.71 -2.05 -2.52
N PRO A 77 1.90 -1.59 -1.55
CA PRO A 77 1.46 -2.32 -0.35
C PRO A 77 0.19 -3.18 -0.50
N SER A 78 -0.45 -3.21 -1.67
CA SER A 78 -1.79 -3.81 -1.81
C SER A 78 -1.93 -5.30 -1.52
N ILE A 79 -1.02 -6.17 -1.93
CA ILE A 79 -1.16 -7.63 -1.74
C ILE A 79 -1.15 -7.99 -0.25
N PRO A 80 -0.20 -7.50 0.57
CA PRO A 80 -0.27 -7.68 2.02
C PRO A 80 -1.57 -7.15 2.64
N LEU A 81 -2.05 -5.99 2.19
CA LEU A 81 -3.30 -5.41 2.68
C LEU A 81 -4.52 -6.20 2.23
N ALA A 82 -4.55 -6.72 1.01
CA ALA A 82 -5.64 -7.52 0.46
C ALA A 82 -5.78 -8.86 1.20
N ILE A 83 -4.67 -9.45 1.64
CA ILE A 83 -4.68 -10.61 2.53
C ILE A 83 -5.29 -10.22 3.88
N THR A 84 -4.88 -9.09 4.46
CA THR A 84 -5.29 -8.63 5.79
C THR A 84 -6.75 -8.19 5.85
N PHE A 85 -7.25 -7.57 4.78
CA PHE A 85 -8.58 -6.99 4.67
C PHE A 85 -9.36 -7.64 3.51
N PRO A 86 -9.81 -8.90 3.65
CA PRO A 86 -10.45 -9.64 2.57
C PRO A 86 -11.78 -9.05 2.12
N GLU A 87 -12.40 -8.21 2.94
CA GLU A 87 -13.67 -7.53 2.64
C GLU A 87 -13.50 -6.12 2.04
N CYS A 88 -12.26 -5.70 1.77
CA CYS A 88 -11.93 -4.45 1.06
C CYS A 88 -11.50 -4.78 -0.37
N THR A 89 -11.65 -3.84 -1.30
CA THR A 89 -11.20 -3.99 -2.70
C THR A 89 -9.95 -3.16 -2.99
N PHE A 90 -9.01 -3.74 -3.72
CA PHE A 90 -7.74 -3.12 -4.05
C PHE A 90 -7.56 -3.02 -5.56
N CYS A 91 -7.33 -1.82 -6.08
CA CYS A 91 -6.94 -1.57 -7.46
C CYS A 91 -5.43 -1.33 -7.53
N LEU A 92 -4.70 -2.31 -8.08
CA LEU A 92 -3.26 -2.27 -8.24
C LEU A 92 -2.94 -1.55 -9.55
N LEU A 93 -2.41 -0.32 -9.46
CA LEU A 93 -2.10 0.53 -10.62
C LEU A 93 -0.58 0.68 -10.80
N ASP A 94 -0.09 0.44 -12.01
CA ASP A 94 1.30 0.70 -12.40
C ASP A 94 1.38 0.96 -13.91
N SER A 95 2.31 1.84 -14.32
CA SER A 95 2.54 2.17 -15.73
C SER A 95 3.44 1.15 -16.45
N VAL A 96 3.99 0.16 -15.72
CA VAL A 96 4.88 -0.86 -16.26
C VAL A 96 4.15 -2.21 -16.32
N ALA A 97 3.75 -2.61 -17.54
CA ALA A 97 3.02 -3.86 -17.80
C ALA A 97 3.63 -5.11 -17.15
N LYS A 98 4.97 -5.25 -17.19
CA LYS A 98 5.67 -6.41 -16.59
C LYS A 98 5.47 -6.50 -15.07
N LYS A 99 5.37 -5.36 -14.37
CA LYS A 99 5.15 -5.32 -12.92
C LYS A 99 3.70 -5.71 -12.58
N ILE A 100 2.73 -5.17 -13.33
CA ILE A 100 1.32 -5.60 -13.25
C ILE A 100 1.19 -7.10 -13.47
N LYS A 101 1.90 -7.66 -14.46
CA LYS A 101 1.87 -9.11 -14.72
C LYS A 101 2.34 -9.91 -13.50
N VAL A 102 3.43 -9.52 -12.84
CA VAL A 102 3.87 -10.20 -11.60
C VAL A 102 2.81 -10.09 -10.50
N ALA A 103 2.24 -8.91 -10.28
CA ALA A 103 1.20 -8.73 -9.27
C ALA A 103 -0.05 -9.58 -9.56
N GLN A 104 -0.47 -9.69 -10.83
CA GLN A 104 -1.57 -10.55 -11.27
C GLN A 104 -1.31 -12.02 -10.96
N GLU A 105 -0.12 -12.50 -11.25
CA GLU A 105 0.26 -13.90 -11.06
C GLU A 105 0.36 -14.26 -9.57
N VAL A 106 0.91 -13.36 -8.74
CA VAL A 106 0.94 -13.53 -7.28
C VAL A 106 -0.49 -13.54 -6.71
N VAL A 107 -1.34 -12.59 -7.10
CA VAL A 107 -2.76 -12.54 -6.67
C VAL A 107 -3.53 -13.80 -7.08
N SER A 108 -3.31 -14.27 -8.30
CA SER A 108 -3.91 -15.51 -8.83
C SER A 108 -3.47 -16.72 -8.02
N ALA A 109 -2.16 -16.88 -7.78
CA ALA A 109 -1.60 -17.99 -7.01
C ALA A 109 -2.10 -18.02 -5.55
N LEU A 110 -2.36 -16.85 -4.95
CA LEU A 110 -2.92 -16.71 -3.60
C LEU A 110 -4.45 -16.84 -3.57
N ASN A 111 -5.10 -16.96 -4.73
CA ASN A 111 -6.55 -16.96 -4.90
C ASN A 111 -7.20 -15.76 -4.20
N LEU A 112 -6.64 -14.57 -4.37
CA LEU A 112 -7.20 -13.32 -3.87
C LEU A 112 -8.24 -12.81 -4.86
N ARG A 113 -9.49 -12.65 -4.39
CA ARG A 113 -10.64 -12.24 -5.22
C ARG A 113 -10.97 -10.76 -5.12
N ASN A 114 -10.27 -10.05 -4.24
CA ASN A 114 -10.52 -8.66 -3.89
C ASN A 114 -9.49 -7.70 -4.51
N CYS A 115 -8.79 -8.13 -5.57
CA CYS A 115 -7.82 -7.34 -6.30
C CYS A 115 -8.26 -7.14 -7.75
N THR A 116 -8.06 -5.93 -8.26
CA THR A 116 -8.18 -5.56 -9.68
C THR A 116 -6.89 -4.88 -10.13
N PHE A 117 -6.68 -4.77 -11.43
CA PHE A 117 -5.41 -4.27 -11.99
C PHE A 117 -5.66 -3.18 -13.01
N SER A 118 -4.85 -2.14 -12.98
CA SER A 118 -4.82 -1.09 -14.00
C SER A 118 -3.41 -0.89 -14.53
N HIS A 119 -3.19 -1.21 -15.80
CA HIS A 119 -1.97 -0.83 -16.51
C HIS A 119 -2.17 0.54 -17.14
N SER A 120 -1.96 1.57 -16.34
CA SER A 120 -2.14 2.97 -16.74
C SER A 120 -1.33 3.88 -15.83
N ARG A 121 -1.32 5.18 -16.14
CA ARG A 121 -0.93 6.20 -15.16
C ARG A 121 -2.14 6.57 -14.30
N ILE A 122 -1.90 7.17 -13.13
CA ILE A 122 -2.98 7.60 -12.24
C ILE A 122 -3.79 8.75 -12.87
N GLU A 123 -3.15 9.54 -13.73
CA GLU A 123 -3.77 10.59 -14.52
C GLU A 123 -4.89 10.08 -15.43
N ASP A 124 -4.82 8.83 -15.89
CA ASP A 124 -5.81 8.24 -16.79
C ASP A 124 -6.94 7.52 -16.03
N GLU A 125 -6.76 7.27 -14.73
CA GLU A 125 -7.77 6.62 -13.90
C GLU A 125 -8.92 7.58 -13.58
N LYS A 126 -10.14 7.14 -13.87
CA LYS A 126 -11.37 7.93 -13.71
C LYS A 126 -12.19 7.50 -12.50
N ARG A 127 -11.96 6.30 -11.97
CA ARG A 127 -12.65 5.79 -10.79
C ARG A 127 -12.22 6.55 -9.54
N THR A 128 -13.09 6.52 -8.54
CA THR A 128 -12.81 7.05 -7.20
C THR A 128 -12.77 5.93 -6.18
N PHE A 129 -12.01 6.14 -5.12
CA PHE A 129 -11.69 5.18 -4.08
C PHE A 129 -11.72 5.90 -2.73
N ASP A 130 -11.92 5.17 -1.64
CA ASP A 130 -11.87 5.76 -0.30
C ASP A 130 -10.45 6.19 0.06
N PHE A 131 -9.46 5.39 -0.34
CA PHE A 131 -8.05 5.71 -0.10
C PHE A 131 -7.19 5.51 -1.34
N VAL A 132 -6.23 6.42 -1.50
CA VAL A 132 -5.05 6.20 -2.35
C VAL A 132 -3.91 5.76 -1.44
N VAL A 133 -3.28 4.63 -1.75
CA VAL A 133 -2.04 4.18 -1.12
C VAL A 133 -0.87 4.24 -2.08
N SER A 134 0.34 4.38 -1.56
CA SER A 134 1.56 4.26 -2.37
C SER A 134 2.77 3.95 -1.49
N ARG A 135 3.77 3.27 -2.07
CA ARG A 135 5.07 3.08 -1.44
C ARG A 135 6.18 3.42 -2.44
N ALA A 136 6.94 4.47 -2.14
CA ALA A 136 8.13 4.86 -2.89
C ALA A 136 7.93 5.05 -4.43
N ALA A 137 6.73 5.41 -4.90
CA ALA A 137 6.47 5.59 -6.33
C ALA A 137 6.83 7.00 -6.85
N MET A 138 6.49 8.05 -6.08
CA MET A 138 6.70 9.46 -6.44
C MET A 138 6.71 10.35 -5.20
N SER A 139 6.96 11.66 -5.36
CA SER A 139 6.84 12.64 -4.27
C SER A 139 5.38 12.73 -3.76
N LEU A 140 5.17 13.10 -2.50
CA LEU A 140 3.86 13.32 -1.90
C LEU A 140 3.14 14.43 -2.67
N THR A 141 3.83 15.52 -3.00
CA THR A 141 3.26 16.63 -3.78
C THR A 141 2.72 16.16 -5.13
N ASP A 142 3.48 15.34 -5.86
CA ASP A 142 3.00 14.78 -7.13
C ASP A 142 1.86 13.79 -6.92
N LEU A 143 1.96 12.91 -5.93
CA LEU A 143 0.90 11.96 -5.61
C LEU A 143 -0.42 12.70 -5.33
N VAL A 144 -0.37 13.70 -4.42
CA VAL A 144 -1.52 14.54 -4.10
C VAL A 144 -2.06 15.24 -5.34
N ARG A 145 -1.20 15.89 -6.14
CA ARG A 145 -1.63 16.63 -7.33
C ARG A 145 -2.34 15.71 -8.34
N LEU A 146 -1.79 14.53 -8.59
CA LEU A 146 -2.26 13.63 -9.64
C LEU A 146 -3.44 12.74 -9.20
N SER A 147 -3.47 12.34 -7.92
CA SER A 147 -4.44 11.35 -7.42
C SER A 147 -5.58 11.93 -6.58
N SER A 148 -5.54 13.22 -6.20
CA SER A 148 -6.60 13.81 -5.37
C SER A 148 -7.99 13.62 -5.99
N LYS A 149 -8.11 13.69 -7.32
CA LYS A 149 -9.38 13.49 -8.04
C LYS A 149 -9.98 12.08 -7.87
N ASN A 150 -9.16 11.10 -7.50
CA ASN A 150 -9.54 9.71 -7.33
C ASN A 150 -10.02 9.39 -5.91
N ILE A 151 -10.21 10.39 -5.06
CA ILE A 151 -10.69 10.19 -3.68
C ILE A 151 -12.20 10.46 -3.63
N ALA A 152 -12.94 9.45 -3.18
CA ALA A 152 -14.39 9.49 -3.06
C ALA A 152 -14.84 10.47 -1.99
N THR A 153 -15.95 11.17 -2.24
CA THR A 153 -16.52 12.16 -1.30
C THR A 153 -17.32 11.52 -0.17
N THR A 154 -17.82 10.31 -0.38
CA THR A 154 -18.62 9.58 0.62
C THR A 154 -17.70 8.91 1.61
N GLN A 155 -17.83 9.26 2.88
CA GLN A 155 -16.97 8.78 3.95
C GLN A 155 -17.63 7.57 4.64
N GLN A 156 -16.83 6.55 4.97
CA GLN A 156 -17.32 5.38 5.72
C GLN A 156 -16.36 4.82 6.79
N ASN A 157 -15.10 5.25 6.80
CA ASN A 157 -14.03 4.73 7.67
C ASN A 157 -13.93 5.47 9.02
N ALA A 158 -12.99 5.12 9.89
CA ALA A 158 -12.74 5.90 11.11
C ALA A 158 -11.99 7.21 10.82
N LEU A 159 -11.15 7.20 9.77
CA LEU A 159 -10.47 8.38 9.25
C LEU A 159 -11.19 8.89 8.00
N PRO A 160 -11.17 10.22 7.75
CA PRO A 160 -11.57 10.76 6.46
C PRO A 160 -10.86 10.09 5.29
N ASN A 161 -11.53 10.04 4.13
CA ASN A 161 -10.94 9.55 2.90
C ASN A 161 -9.71 10.39 2.52
N GLY A 162 -8.69 9.76 1.96
CA GLY A 162 -7.40 10.42 1.84
C GLY A 162 -6.30 9.61 1.18
N ILE A 163 -5.07 10.09 1.37
CA ILE A 163 -3.85 9.49 0.85
C ILE A 163 -3.06 8.92 2.03
N ILE A 164 -2.62 7.67 1.92
CA ILE A 164 -1.69 7.05 2.87
C ILE A 164 -0.45 6.59 2.10
N CYS A 165 0.73 7.14 2.40
CA CYS A 165 1.94 6.72 1.71
C CYS A 165 3.07 6.33 2.66
N LEU A 166 3.81 5.29 2.25
CA LEU A 166 4.94 4.75 2.98
C LEU A 166 6.23 5.34 2.41
N LYS A 167 7.01 5.95 3.29
CA LYS A 167 8.17 6.78 2.97
C LYS A 167 9.32 6.47 3.94
N GLY A 168 10.50 7.02 3.66
CA GLY A 168 11.63 6.94 4.57
C GLY A 168 12.54 8.15 4.45
N GLY A 169 13.37 8.37 5.47
CA GLY A 169 14.30 9.49 5.53
C GLY A 169 13.66 10.79 6.06
N ASP A 170 14.25 11.92 5.66
CA ASP A 170 13.75 13.24 5.98
C ASP A 170 12.61 13.63 5.02
N LEU A 171 11.47 13.99 5.61
CA LEU A 171 10.24 14.34 4.89
C LEU A 171 9.88 15.81 5.05
N HIS A 172 10.71 16.61 5.74
CA HIS A 172 10.34 17.97 6.13
C HIS A 172 9.87 18.82 4.94
N ALA A 173 10.65 18.85 3.85
CA ALA A 173 10.30 19.58 2.63
C ALA A 173 9.06 19.03 1.92
N GLU A 174 8.85 17.71 1.96
CA GLU A 174 7.74 17.02 1.29
C GLU A 174 6.40 17.28 1.99
N ILE A 175 6.40 17.40 3.32
CA ILE A 175 5.18 17.64 4.11
C ILE A 175 4.88 19.13 4.34
N GLN A 176 5.85 20.03 4.13
CA GLN A 176 5.68 21.48 4.37
C GLN A 176 4.39 22.05 3.73
N PRO A 177 4.05 21.75 2.47
CA PRO A 177 2.83 22.27 1.84
C PRO A 177 1.53 21.83 2.54
N TYR A 178 1.59 20.76 3.34
CA TYR A 178 0.44 20.11 3.98
C TYR A 178 0.50 20.14 5.51
N LYS A 179 1.43 20.88 6.10
CA LYS A 179 1.77 20.83 7.54
C LYS A 179 0.59 20.95 8.52
N ASN A 180 -0.50 21.61 8.09
CA ASN A 180 -1.68 21.85 8.93
C ASN A 180 -2.68 20.67 8.94
N ILE A 181 -2.56 19.73 8.01
CA ILE A 181 -3.53 18.64 7.80
C ILE A 181 -2.88 17.26 7.69
N VAL A 182 -1.56 17.20 7.49
CA VAL A 182 -0.81 15.96 7.37
C VAL A 182 -0.53 15.33 8.74
N SER A 183 -0.71 14.02 8.84
CA SER A 183 -0.26 13.22 9.99
C SER A 183 0.95 12.38 9.57
N VAL A 184 1.98 12.35 10.41
CA VAL A 184 3.19 11.56 10.19
C VAL A 184 3.34 10.57 11.34
N TYR A 185 3.43 9.28 11.00
CA TYR A 185 3.62 8.18 11.94
C TYR A 185 5.02 7.60 11.74
N ASN A 186 5.85 7.55 12.79
CA ASN A 186 7.13 6.86 12.70
C ASN A 186 6.87 5.35 12.81
N LEU A 187 7.42 4.56 11.88
CA LEU A 187 7.17 3.12 11.91
C LEU A 187 7.92 2.41 13.03
N SER A 188 8.95 3.06 13.59
CA SER A 188 9.61 2.64 14.84
C SER A 188 8.66 2.59 16.04
N ASP A 189 7.54 3.32 16.00
CA ASP A 189 6.54 3.30 17.08
C ASP A 189 5.68 2.03 17.02
N PHE A 190 5.73 1.30 15.89
CA PHE A 190 4.95 0.08 15.66
C PHE A 190 5.82 -1.18 15.55
N PHE A 191 7.06 -1.03 15.11
CA PHE A 191 7.98 -2.13 14.80
C PHE A 191 9.37 -1.84 15.36
N GLU A 192 9.95 -2.83 16.02
CA GLU A 192 11.21 -2.71 16.76
C GLU A 192 12.45 -2.90 15.87
N GLU A 193 12.30 -3.45 14.67
CA GLU A 193 13.45 -3.76 13.81
C GLU A 193 14.10 -2.48 13.24
N ASP A 194 15.44 -2.43 13.26
CA ASP A 194 16.24 -1.27 12.83
C ASP A 194 15.88 -0.73 11.45
N TYR A 195 15.39 -1.59 10.55
CA TYR A 195 14.87 -1.20 9.24
C TYR A 195 13.83 -0.07 9.33
N PHE A 196 13.00 -0.03 10.37
CA PHE A 196 11.91 0.92 10.55
C PHE A 196 12.32 2.23 11.25
N SER A 197 13.54 2.32 11.80
CA SER A 197 14.05 3.52 12.48
C SER A 197 13.97 4.81 11.64
N THR A 198 14.04 4.68 10.31
CA THR A 198 13.96 5.81 9.37
C THR A 198 12.68 5.83 8.55
N LYS A 199 11.79 4.85 8.73
CA LYS A 199 10.58 4.70 7.92
C LYS A 199 9.41 5.40 8.58
N LYS A 200 8.56 5.98 7.74
CA LYS A 200 7.40 6.76 8.16
C LYS A 200 6.22 6.42 7.27
N ALA A 201 5.03 6.50 7.85
CA ALA A 201 3.79 6.56 7.10
C ALA A 201 3.23 7.98 7.18
N ILE A 202 2.81 8.51 6.04
CA ILE A 202 2.13 9.79 5.93
C ILE A 202 0.66 9.51 5.68
N TYR A 203 -0.21 10.16 6.43
CA TYR A 203 -1.64 10.23 6.15
C TYR A 203 -2.04 11.68 5.86
N LEU A 204 -2.77 11.87 4.77
CA LEU A 204 -3.28 13.18 4.36
C LEU A 204 -4.76 13.06 4.00
N PRO A 205 -5.68 13.65 4.78
CA PRO A 205 -7.09 13.71 4.40
C PRO A 205 -7.27 14.58 3.15
N ILE A 206 -8.15 14.17 2.23
CA ILE A 206 -8.48 14.93 1.04
C ILE A 206 -9.99 15.19 0.98
N ASP A 207 -10.37 16.46 1.09
CA ASP A 207 -11.75 16.90 0.96
C ASP A 207 -12.05 17.36 -0.47
N ASN A 208 -12.69 16.49 -1.25
CA ASN A 208 -13.17 16.83 -2.59
C ASN A 208 -14.59 17.41 -2.61
N SER A 209 -15.29 17.50 -1.47
CA SER A 209 -16.65 18.06 -1.42
C SER A 209 -16.70 19.53 -1.84
N ARG A 210 -15.60 20.26 -1.62
CA ARG A 210 -15.46 21.71 -1.91
C ARG A 210 -15.08 22.05 -3.35
N LYS A 211 -14.74 21.06 -4.20
CA LYS A 211 -14.28 21.28 -5.58
C LYS A 211 -15.41 21.37 -6.62
N LYS A 212 -16.67 21.35 -6.18
CA LYS A 212 -17.83 21.64 -7.03
C LYS A 212 -18.06 23.16 -7.06
N VAL A 213 -17.30 23.86 -7.90
CA VAL A 213 -17.62 25.22 -8.38
C VAL A 213 -17.47 25.21 -9.88
#